data_AF-A0A7W6U3L4-F1
#
_entry.id   AF-A0A7W6U3L4-F1
#
_cell.length_a   1.000
_cell.length_b   1.000
_cell.length_c   1.000
_cell.angle_alpha   90.00
_cell.angle_beta   90.00
_cell.angle_gamma   90.00
#
_symmetry.space_group_name_H-M   'P 1'
#
loop_
_entity.id
_entity.type
_entity.pdbx_description
1 polymer ?
#
loop_
_entity_poly.entity_id
_entity_poly.type
_entity_poly.pdbx_seq_one_letter_code
_entity_poly.pdbx_strand_id
1 'polypeptide(L)'
;SLIKHLKAANVTAKEGEGVLEINGSPTDAAAGLIKKGIHAGLDKSGYPILAEYDTPDWAPPKAQQWASGQVTRFGKKILGVVAANDGTGGGAIAAFKAAGVDPVPPVTGNDATIAALQLVIAGDQYNTISKPSEIVAAAAAQAAVKFLSGETPKAETTLFNAPSKLFVPAVVTQENLKAEIIDKKIQTADQLCTGRYAAGCKKLGITQ
;
A
#
# COMPACT_ATOMS: atom_id res chain seq x y z
N SER A 1 -9.86 -1.41 4.53
CA SER A 1 -9.48 -2.09 3.27
C SER A 1 -10.13 -1.37 2.11
N LEU A 2 -9.62 -1.56 0.89
CA LEU A 2 -10.22 -1.00 -0.34
C LEU A 2 -11.70 -1.34 -0.47
N ILE A 3 -12.06 -2.60 -0.21
CA ILE A 3 -13.46 -3.06 -0.27
C ILE A 3 -14.38 -2.28 0.67
N LYS A 4 -13.96 -2.01 1.91
CA LYS A 4 -14.75 -1.20 2.84
C LYS A 4 -14.93 0.23 2.32
N HIS A 5 -13.88 0.80 1.72
CA HIS A 5 -13.95 2.13 1.11
C HIS A 5 -14.91 2.17 -0.08
N LEU A 6 -14.83 1.21 -1.01
CA LEU A 6 -15.76 1.11 -2.14
C LEU A 6 -17.21 0.99 -1.68
N LYS A 7 -17.48 0.15 -0.67
CA LYS A 7 -18.83 0.02 -0.08
C LYS A 7 -19.29 1.32 0.58
N ALA A 8 -18.43 1.99 1.35
CA ALA A 8 -18.76 3.27 1.99
C ALA A 8 -19.02 4.39 0.97
N ALA A 9 -18.37 4.32 -0.21
CA ALA A 9 -18.59 5.21 -1.33
C ALA A 9 -19.81 4.81 -2.20
N ASN A 10 -20.60 3.82 -1.78
CA ASN A 10 -21.74 3.27 -2.53
C ASN A 10 -21.38 2.75 -3.94
N VAL A 11 -20.13 2.30 -4.14
CA VAL A 11 -19.67 1.68 -5.38
C VAL A 11 -19.96 0.19 -5.33
N THR A 12 -20.87 -0.31 -6.17
CA THR A 12 -21.17 -1.74 -6.30
C THR A 12 -20.71 -2.24 -7.66
N ALA A 13 -20.03 -3.38 -7.70
CA ALA A 13 -19.56 -3.95 -8.97
C ALA A 13 -20.74 -4.46 -9.80
N LYS A 14 -20.80 -4.02 -11.07
CA LYS A 14 -21.68 -4.59 -12.10
C LYS A 14 -20.96 -5.66 -12.91
N GLU A 15 -21.68 -6.28 -13.83
CA GLU A 15 -21.12 -7.29 -14.72
C GLU A 15 -19.88 -6.76 -15.48
N GLY A 16 -18.76 -7.45 -15.31
CA GLY A 16 -17.49 -7.08 -15.93
C GLY A 16 -16.74 -5.92 -15.27
N GLU A 17 -17.22 -5.37 -14.15
CA GLU A 17 -16.50 -4.40 -13.32
C GLU A 17 -15.80 -5.11 -12.16
N GLY A 18 -14.69 -4.55 -11.68
CA GLY A 18 -13.94 -5.16 -10.59
C GLY A 18 -12.64 -4.41 -10.27
N VAL A 19 -11.73 -5.08 -9.60
CA VAL A 19 -10.43 -4.52 -9.19
C VAL A 19 -9.28 -5.11 -9.98
N LEU A 20 -8.21 -4.34 -10.15
CA LEU A 20 -6.92 -4.88 -10.56
C LEU A 20 -6.11 -5.27 -9.32
N GLU A 21 -5.34 -6.34 -9.42
CA GLU A 21 -4.40 -6.77 -8.39
C GLU A 21 -2.97 -6.68 -8.91
N ILE A 22 -2.14 -5.86 -8.26
CA ILE A 22 -0.73 -5.71 -8.60
C ILE A 22 0.11 -6.23 -7.43
N ASN A 23 0.57 -7.45 -7.58
CA ASN A 23 1.36 -8.17 -6.59
C ASN A 23 2.84 -7.76 -6.62
N GLY A 24 3.55 -8.18 -5.58
CA GLY A 24 5.00 -8.01 -5.46
C GLY A 24 5.81 -8.97 -6.32
N SER A 25 7.12 -9.04 -6.03
CA SER A 25 8.01 -9.93 -6.77
C SER A 25 7.66 -11.41 -6.53
N PRO A 26 7.54 -12.24 -7.58
CA PRO A 26 7.26 -13.68 -7.41
C PRO A 26 8.42 -14.44 -6.75
N THR A 27 9.61 -13.83 -6.67
CA THR A 27 10.80 -14.38 -5.99
C THR A 27 10.88 -14.02 -4.51
N ASP A 28 9.95 -13.21 -4.00
CA ASP A 28 9.92 -12.75 -2.62
C ASP A 28 8.82 -13.48 -1.82
N ALA A 29 9.22 -14.18 -0.75
CA ALA A 29 8.30 -14.91 0.11
C ALA A 29 7.26 -13.98 0.79
N ALA A 30 7.63 -12.73 1.09
CA ALA A 30 6.71 -11.75 1.65
C ALA A 30 5.62 -11.33 0.66
N ALA A 31 5.96 -11.23 -0.64
CA ALA A 31 4.98 -10.97 -1.70
C ALA A 31 3.90 -12.06 -1.73
N GLY A 32 4.30 -13.32 -1.53
CA GLY A 32 3.36 -14.45 -1.45
C GLY A 32 2.37 -14.32 -0.29
N LEU A 33 2.83 -13.87 0.89
CA LEU A 33 1.94 -13.62 2.04
C LEU A 33 0.98 -12.45 1.77
N ILE A 34 1.47 -11.38 1.13
CA ILE A 34 0.64 -10.22 0.76
C ILE A 34 -0.43 -10.63 -0.24
N LYS A 35 -0.06 -11.33 -1.33
CA LYS A 35 -0.98 -11.85 -2.35
C LYS A 35 -2.08 -12.72 -1.72
N LYS A 36 -1.70 -13.66 -0.85
CA LYS A 36 -2.66 -14.49 -0.10
C LYS A 36 -3.61 -13.65 0.75
N GLY A 37 -3.12 -12.61 1.41
CA GLY A 37 -3.95 -11.69 2.19
C GLY A 37 -4.92 -10.87 1.32
N ILE A 38 -4.48 -10.44 0.13
CA ILE A 38 -5.31 -9.75 -0.85
C ILE A 38 -6.43 -10.68 -1.34
N HIS A 39 -6.08 -11.88 -1.81
CA HIS A 39 -7.07 -12.88 -2.25
C HIS A 39 -8.09 -13.18 -1.16
N ALA A 40 -7.67 -13.36 0.09
CA ALA A 40 -8.58 -13.57 1.21
C ALA A 40 -9.51 -12.38 1.47
N GLY A 41 -9.03 -11.15 1.27
CA GLY A 41 -9.85 -9.94 1.42
C GLY A 41 -10.81 -9.68 0.25
N LEU A 42 -10.49 -10.19 -0.94
CA LEU A 42 -11.31 -10.08 -2.15
C LEU A 42 -12.30 -11.24 -2.29
N ASP A 43 -11.98 -12.42 -1.76
CA ASP A 43 -12.88 -13.58 -1.79
C ASP A 43 -14.24 -13.22 -1.19
N LYS A 44 -15.31 -13.53 -1.94
CA LYS A 44 -16.71 -13.23 -1.58
C LYS A 44 -16.98 -11.76 -1.21
N SER A 45 -16.11 -10.83 -1.62
CA SER A 45 -16.25 -9.41 -1.30
C SER A 45 -17.37 -8.71 -2.07
N GLY A 46 -17.74 -9.28 -3.23
CA GLY A 46 -18.61 -8.69 -4.24
C GLY A 46 -17.85 -7.93 -5.34
N TYR A 47 -16.52 -7.89 -5.30
CA TYR A 47 -15.68 -7.21 -6.30
C TYR A 47 -14.72 -8.24 -6.92
N PRO A 48 -14.93 -8.66 -8.18
CA PRO A 48 -14.08 -9.65 -8.82
C PRO A 48 -12.70 -9.06 -9.17
N ILE A 49 -11.70 -9.92 -9.27
CA ILE A 49 -10.38 -9.57 -9.81
C ILE A 49 -10.50 -9.58 -11.34
N LEU A 50 -10.34 -8.42 -11.98
CA LEU A 50 -10.37 -8.29 -13.44
C LEU A 50 -9.12 -8.87 -14.10
N ALA A 51 -7.97 -8.61 -13.47
CA ALA A 51 -6.67 -9.14 -13.84
C ALA A 51 -5.70 -9.00 -12.65
N GLU A 52 -4.75 -9.93 -12.58
CA GLU A 52 -3.65 -9.89 -11.60
C GLU A 52 -2.29 -9.94 -12.29
N TYR A 53 -1.27 -9.38 -11.63
CA TYR A 53 0.11 -9.39 -12.10
C TYR A 53 1.11 -9.40 -10.96
N ASP A 54 2.07 -10.33 -11.00
CA ASP A 54 3.21 -10.36 -10.09
C ASP A 54 4.33 -9.49 -10.66
N THR A 55 4.72 -8.43 -9.95
CA THR A 55 5.65 -7.41 -10.44
C THR A 55 7.10 -7.83 -10.19
N PRO A 56 7.86 -8.27 -11.21
CA PRO A 56 9.21 -8.77 -10.97
C PRO A 56 10.11 -7.69 -10.40
N ASP A 57 10.83 -8.03 -9.33
CA ASP A 57 11.74 -7.15 -8.58
C ASP A 57 11.04 -5.96 -7.91
N TRP A 58 9.72 -6.04 -7.71
CA TRP A 58 8.90 -4.92 -7.19
C TRP A 58 8.99 -3.64 -8.05
N ALA A 59 9.39 -3.77 -9.32
CA ALA A 59 9.77 -2.63 -10.16
C ALA A 59 8.56 -1.78 -10.59
N PRO A 60 8.46 -0.50 -10.15
CA PRO A 60 7.35 0.39 -10.52
C PRO A 60 7.13 0.54 -12.04
N PRO A 61 8.17 0.62 -12.89
CA PRO A 61 7.97 0.70 -14.35
C PRO A 61 7.25 -0.52 -14.94
N LYS A 62 7.49 -1.73 -14.40
CA LYS A 62 6.81 -2.96 -14.86
C LYS A 62 5.33 -2.94 -14.44
N ALA A 63 5.05 -2.52 -13.22
CA ALA A 63 3.67 -2.31 -12.74
C ALA A 63 2.93 -1.27 -13.58
N GLN A 64 3.56 -0.13 -13.89
CA GLN A 64 2.99 0.92 -14.75
C GLN A 64 2.71 0.42 -16.17
N GLN A 65 3.67 -0.30 -16.79
CA GLN A 65 3.51 -0.86 -18.12
C GLN A 65 2.31 -1.82 -18.16
N TRP A 66 2.22 -2.73 -17.20
CA TRP A 66 1.12 -3.68 -17.12
C TRP A 66 -0.22 -2.98 -16.87
N ALA A 67 -0.25 -2.03 -15.92
CA ALA A 67 -1.45 -1.26 -15.60
C ALA A 67 -1.95 -0.46 -16.81
N SER A 68 -1.05 0.12 -17.61
CA SER A 68 -1.42 0.87 -18.84
C SER A 68 -2.20 -0.02 -19.82
N GLY A 69 -1.78 -1.28 -19.97
CA GLY A 69 -2.51 -2.27 -20.76
C GLY A 69 -3.91 -2.57 -20.19
N GLN A 70 -4.04 -2.66 -18.86
CA GLN A 70 -5.32 -2.90 -18.21
C GLN A 70 -6.26 -1.68 -18.28
N VAL A 71 -5.72 -0.46 -18.15
CA VAL A 71 -6.47 0.78 -18.36
C VAL A 71 -7.06 0.81 -19.77
N THR A 72 -6.28 0.42 -20.78
CA THR A 72 -6.76 0.32 -22.17
C THR A 72 -7.86 -0.74 -22.32
N ARG A 73 -7.68 -1.90 -21.68
CA ARG A 73 -8.59 -3.05 -21.80
C ARG A 73 -9.93 -2.86 -21.07
N PHE A 74 -9.89 -2.33 -19.85
CA PHE A 74 -11.05 -2.29 -18.97
C PHE A 74 -11.60 -0.88 -18.77
N GLY A 75 -10.78 0.16 -18.90
CA GLY A 75 -11.18 1.56 -18.74
C GLY A 75 -11.96 1.78 -17.44
N LYS A 76 -13.17 2.34 -17.56
CA LYS A 76 -14.07 2.65 -16.44
C LYS A 76 -14.58 1.43 -15.66
N LYS A 77 -14.36 0.21 -16.16
CA LYS A 77 -14.71 -1.02 -15.44
C LYS A 77 -13.78 -1.29 -14.25
N ILE A 78 -12.63 -0.60 -14.18
CA ILE A 78 -11.71 -0.69 -13.05
C ILE A 78 -12.25 0.18 -11.90
N LEU A 79 -12.72 -0.48 -10.85
CA LEU A 79 -13.27 0.15 -9.65
C LEU A 79 -12.20 0.52 -8.63
N GLY A 80 -11.01 -0.07 -8.73
CA GLY A 80 -9.91 0.14 -7.80
C GLY A 80 -8.71 -0.74 -8.13
N VAL A 81 -7.59 -0.47 -7.47
CA VAL A 81 -6.37 -1.26 -7.59
C VAL A 81 -5.89 -1.67 -6.21
N VAL A 82 -5.75 -2.97 -5.99
CA VAL A 82 -5.08 -3.52 -4.82
C VAL A 82 -3.61 -3.76 -5.18
N ALA A 83 -2.75 -2.82 -4.81
CA ALA A 83 -1.31 -2.93 -5.04
C ALA A 83 -0.59 -3.38 -3.77
N ALA A 84 0.39 -4.27 -3.93
CA ALA A 84 1.13 -4.89 -2.85
C ALA A 84 2.05 -3.92 -2.09
N ASN A 85 2.53 -2.85 -2.76
CA ASN A 85 3.23 -1.77 -2.10
C ASN A 85 3.06 -0.41 -2.80
N ASP A 86 3.67 0.62 -2.21
CA ASP A 86 3.61 2.00 -2.69
C ASP A 86 4.25 2.18 -4.07
N GLY A 87 5.32 1.46 -4.36
CA GLY A 87 5.99 1.52 -5.66
C GLY A 87 5.10 0.99 -6.78
N THR A 88 4.51 -0.19 -6.59
CA THR A 88 3.60 -0.78 -7.59
C THR A 88 2.29 -0.01 -7.71
N GLY A 89 1.75 0.49 -6.58
CA GLY A 89 0.59 1.39 -6.56
C GLY A 89 0.84 2.71 -7.29
N GLY A 90 1.99 3.33 -7.04
CA GLY A 90 2.42 4.55 -7.74
C GLY A 90 2.54 4.34 -9.26
N GLY A 91 3.04 3.18 -9.69
CA GLY A 91 3.06 2.79 -11.11
C GLY A 91 1.66 2.72 -11.73
N ALA A 92 0.68 2.15 -11.01
CA ALA A 92 -0.72 2.12 -11.45
C ALA A 92 -1.33 3.53 -11.56
N ILE A 93 -1.10 4.38 -10.55
CA ILE A 93 -1.56 5.77 -10.55
C ILE A 93 -0.98 6.53 -11.75
N ALA A 94 0.32 6.35 -12.04
CA ALA A 94 0.96 6.95 -13.20
C ALA A 94 0.31 6.50 -14.52
N ALA A 95 -0.05 5.21 -14.64
CA ALA A 95 -0.74 4.69 -15.82
C ALA A 95 -2.14 5.32 -16.01
N PHE A 96 -2.93 5.44 -14.94
CA PHE A 96 -4.23 6.12 -15.01
C PHE A 96 -4.11 7.58 -15.43
N LYS A 97 -3.17 8.32 -14.82
CA LYS A 97 -2.95 9.73 -15.13
C LYS A 97 -2.47 9.94 -16.55
N ALA A 98 -1.57 9.09 -17.05
CA ALA A 98 -1.11 9.14 -18.43
C ALA A 98 -2.24 8.89 -19.43
N ALA A 99 -3.26 8.10 -19.05
CA ALA A 99 -4.48 7.88 -19.83
C ALA A 99 -5.55 8.97 -19.65
N GLY A 100 -5.26 10.04 -18.91
CA GLY A 100 -6.21 11.14 -18.66
C GLY A 100 -7.35 10.79 -17.70
N VAL A 101 -7.19 9.74 -16.88
CA VAL A 101 -8.20 9.36 -15.88
C VAL A 101 -8.07 10.26 -14.65
N ASP A 102 -9.11 11.05 -14.40
CA ASP A 102 -9.25 11.94 -13.26
C ASP A 102 -10.75 12.00 -12.82
N PRO A 103 -11.09 11.68 -11.56
CA PRO A 103 -10.22 11.15 -10.52
C PRO A 103 -9.70 9.74 -10.85
N VAL A 104 -8.49 9.43 -10.39
CA VAL A 104 -7.97 8.05 -10.42
C VAL A 104 -8.81 7.16 -9.51
N PRO A 105 -9.07 5.89 -9.88
CA PRO A 105 -9.76 4.97 -8.99
C PRO A 105 -8.91 4.72 -7.74
N PRO A 106 -9.51 4.36 -6.59
CA PRO A 106 -8.77 4.18 -5.35
C PRO A 106 -7.71 3.09 -5.48
N VAL A 107 -6.44 3.48 -5.24
CA VAL A 107 -5.27 2.59 -5.28
C VAL A 107 -4.72 2.40 -3.86
N THR A 108 -4.49 1.14 -3.46
CA THR A 108 -3.82 0.83 -2.19
C THR A 108 -2.30 0.84 -2.33
N GLY A 109 -1.61 0.86 -1.19
CA GLY A 109 -0.16 0.69 -1.13
C GLY A 109 0.28 0.16 0.23
N ASN A 110 1.59 0.11 0.42
CA ASN A 110 2.30 -0.42 1.59
C ASN A 110 3.68 0.24 1.63
N ASP A 111 4.22 0.47 2.82
CA ASP A 111 5.56 1.03 3.14
C ASP A 111 5.55 2.49 3.64
N ALA A 112 4.49 3.27 3.39
CA ALA A 112 4.41 4.68 3.75
C ALA A 112 5.60 5.51 3.24
N THR A 113 6.00 5.26 1.99
CA THR A 113 7.02 6.04 1.30
C THR A 113 6.60 7.52 1.21
N ILE A 114 7.57 8.44 1.16
CA ILE A 114 7.29 9.88 1.00
C ILE A 114 6.39 10.13 -0.22
N ALA A 115 6.69 9.47 -1.34
CA ALA A 115 5.90 9.59 -2.57
C ALA A 115 4.43 9.14 -2.36
N ALA A 116 4.19 7.99 -1.73
CA ALA A 116 2.83 7.53 -1.47
C ALA A 116 2.10 8.38 -0.44
N LEU A 117 2.77 8.84 0.62
CA LEU A 117 2.18 9.76 1.59
C LEU A 117 1.75 11.07 0.92
N GLN A 118 2.57 11.59 0.01
CA GLN A 118 2.22 12.73 -0.82
C GLN A 118 1.05 12.45 -1.77
N LEU A 119 0.98 11.27 -2.38
CA LEU A 119 -0.16 10.86 -3.21
C LEU A 119 -1.44 10.69 -2.37
N VAL A 120 -1.34 10.19 -1.14
CA VAL A 120 -2.46 10.15 -0.18
C VAL A 120 -2.89 11.57 0.18
N ILE A 121 -1.95 12.49 0.46
CA ILE A 121 -2.24 13.90 0.72
C ILE A 121 -2.98 14.54 -0.47
N ALA A 122 -2.56 14.24 -1.70
CA ALA A 122 -3.21 14.73 -2.92
C ALA A 122 -4.58 14.08 -3.21
N GLY A 123 -4.90 12.96 -2.57
CA GLY A 123 -6.08 12.14 -2.89
C GLY A 123 -5.90 11.23 -4.12
N ASP A 124 -4.68 11.15 -4.67
CA ASP A 124 -4.34 10.30 -5.81
C ASP A 124 -4.16 8.82 -5.40
N GLN A 125 -3.82 8.56 -4.13
CA GLN A 125 -3.71 7.23 -3.56
C GLN A 125 -4.65 7.11 -2.37
N TYR A 126 -5.43 6.03 -2.29
CA TYR A 126 -6.42 5.88 -1.23
C TYR A 126 -5.76 5.62 0.12
N ASN A 127 -4.81 4.69 0.16
CA ASN A 127 -4.11 4.36 1.39
C ASN A 127 -2.67 3.88 1.13
N THR A 128 -1.89 3.89 2.21
CA THR A 128 -0.67 3.09 2.36
C THR A 128 -0.75 2.29 3.67
N ILE A 129 0.30 1.56 4.00
CA ILE A 129 0.46 0.83 5.25
C ILE A 129 1.81 1.22 5.85
N SER A 130 1.77 1.88 7.01
CA SER A 130 2.97 2.23 7.78
C SER A 130 3.47 1.03 8.57
N LYS A 131 4.76 0.74 8.40
CA LYS A 131 5.52 -0.30 9.10
C LYS A 131 6.79 0.35 9.63
N PRO A 132 6.77 0.98 10.82
CA PRO A 132 7.90 1.78 11.30
C PRO A 132 9.18 0.93 11.37
N SER A 133 10.15 1.24 10.51
CA SER A 133 11.40 0.48 10.36
C SER A 133 12.20 0.46 11.65
N GLU A 134 12.15 1.54 12.42
CA GLU A 134 12.88 1.74 13.67
C GLU A 134 12.44 0.74 14.74
N ILE A 135 11.13 0.42 14.79
CA ILE A 135 10.59 -0.54 15.75
C ILE A 135 11.12 -1.95 15.45
N VAL A 136 11.04 -2.36 14.19
CA VAL A 136 11.50 -3.69 13.75
C VAL A 136 13.02 -3.79 13.87
N ALA A 137 13.75 -2.74 13.47
CA ALA A 137 15.21 -2.68 13.58
C ALA A 137 15.70 -2.73 15.03
N ALA A 138 15.05 -2.00 15.94
CA ALA A 138 15.39 -2.04 17.36
C ALA A 138 15.16 -3.44 17.96
N ALA A 139 14.05 -4.09 17.61
CA ALA A 139 13.79 -5.46 18.06
C ALA A 139 14.78 -6.47 17.47
N ALA A 140 15.16 -6.31 16.19
CA ALA A 140 16.17 -7.14 15.56
C ALA A 140 17.56 -6.96 16.22
N ALA A 141 17.95 -5.72 16.52
CA ALA A 141 19.20 -5.43 17.24
C ALA A 141 19.20 -6.04 18.65
N GLN A 142 18.09 -5.93 19.39
CA GLN A 142 17.94 -6.57 20.70
C GLN A 142 18.05 -8.09 20.62
N ALA A 143 17.46 -8.71 19.59
CA ALA A 143 17.58 -10.14 19.36
C ALA A 143 19.04 -10.54 19.07
N ALA A 144 19.74 -9.77 18.23
CA ALA A 144 21.16 -10.00 17.92
C ALA A 144 22.05 -9.90 19.18
N VAL A 145 21.86 -8.88 20.01
CA VAL A 145 22.61 -8.72 21.27
C VAL A 145 22.40 -9.92 22.20
N LYS A 146 21.16 -10.38 22.36
CA LYS A 146 20.86 -11.57 23.18
C LYS A 146 21.58 -12.81 22.69
N PHE A 147 21.56 -13.07 21.38
CA PHE A 147 22.31 -14.19 20.81
C PHE A 147 23.82 -14.08 21.09
N LEU A 148 24.40 -12.88 20.97
CA LEU A 148 25.81 -12.64 21.29
C LEU A 148 26.13 -12.86 22.78
N SER A 149 25.16 -12.65 23.66
CA SER A 149 25.27 -12.92 25.09
C SER A 149 24.98 -14.38 25.47
N GLY A 150 24.76 -15.27 24.50
CA GLY A 150 24.42 -16.68 24.74
C GLY A 150 22.97 -16.91 25.17
N GLU A 151 22.12 -15.89 25.06
CA GLU A 151 20.67 -16.00 25.32
C GLU A 151 19.89 -16.28 24.03
N THR A 152 18.75 -16.96 24.16
CA THR A 152 17.80 -17.12 23.06
C THR A 152 16.66 -16.12 23.21
N PRO A 153 16.46 -15.18 22.26
CA PRO A 153 15.31 -14.29 22.24
C PRO A 153 14.00 -15.06 22.23
N LYS A 154 12.99 -14.55 22.95
CA LYS A 154 11.65 -15.13 22.95
C LYS A 154 10.98 -14.89 21.59
N ALA A 155 10.63 -15.97 20.91
CA ALA A 155 9.76 -15.92 19.75
C ALA A 155 8.28 -15.84 20.16
N GLU A 156 7.46 -15.26 19.29
CA GLU A 156 6.01 -15.14 19.47
C GLU A 156 5.25 -16.11 18.54
N THR A 157 5.88 -16.51 17.43
CA THR A 157 5.32 -17.43 16.45
C THR A 157 6.43 -18.12 15.64
N THR A 158 6.05 -18.92 14.66
CA THR A 158 6.96 -19.52 13.68
C THR A 158 6.50 -19.11 12.29
N LEU A 159 7.41 -18.55 11.48
CA LEU A 159 7.17 -18.18 10.09
C LEU A 159 8.35 -18.66 9.24
N PHE A 160 8.08 -19.25 8.07
CA PHE A 160 9.10 -19.85 7.20
C PHE A 160 10.05 -20.82 7.94
N ASN A 161 9.49 -21.64 8.84
CA ASN A 161 10.22 -22.57 9.70
C ASN A 161 11.26 -21.91 10.63
N ALA A 162 11.12 -20.61 10.91
CA ALA A 162 11.98 -19.86 11.81
C ALA A 162 11.18 -19.24 12.97
N PRO A 163 11.70 -19.31 14.22
CA PRO A 163 11.13 -18.57 15.34
C PRO A 163 11.09 -17.08 15.02
N SER A 164 9.91 -16.48 15.17
CA SER A 164 9.60 -15.16 14.63
C SER A 164 8.85 -14.28 15.62
N LYS A 165 8.99 -12.97 15.44
CA LYS A 165 8.18 -11.93 16.07
C LYS A 165 7.56 -11.10 14.96
N LEU A 166 6.24 -10.91 15.02
CA LEU A 166 5.50 -10.14 14.01
C LEU A 166 5.05 -8.81 14.61
N PHE A 167 5.04 -7.77 13.80
CA PHE A 167 4.63 -6.43 14.20
C PHE A 167 3.34 -6.07 13.48
N VAL A 168 2.44 -5.40 14.21
CA VAL A 168 1.16 -4.96 13.66
C VAL A 168 1.39 -3.66 12.89
N PRO A 169 1.11 -3.63 11.58
CA PRO A 169 1.24 -2.41 10.80
C PRO A 169 0.01 -1.51 10.96
N ALA A 170 0.13 -0.24 10.57
CA ALA A 170 -0.97 0.72 10.59
C ALA A 170 -1.43 1.06 9.17
N VAL A 171 -2.73 0.99 8.90
CA VAL A 171 -3.30 1.51 7.63
C VAL A 171 -3.35 3.03 7.71
N VAL A 172 -2.84 3.71 6.68
CA VAL A 172 -2.78 5.17 6.62
C VAL A 172 -3.61 5.67 5.44
N THR A 173 -4.60 6.52 5.72
CA THR A 173 -5.46 7.23 4.76
C THR A 173 -5.40 8.74 5.04
N GLN A 174 -6.05 9.56 4.22
CA GLN A 174 -6.18 10.99 4.49
C GLN A 174 -6.78 11.30 5.88
N GLU A 175 -7.65 10.44 6.39
CA GLU A 175 -8.36 10.63 7.66
C GLU A 175 -7.44 10.56 8.88
N ASN A 176 -6.36 9.76 8.81
CA ASN A 176 -5.49 9.50 9.95
C ASN A 176 -4.01 9.81 9.69
N LEU A 177 -3.63 10.30 8.50
CA LEU A 177 -2.23 10.53 8.12
C LEU A 177 -1.47 11.40 9.12
N LYS A 178 -2.06 12.51 9.57
CA LYS A 178 -1.42 13.37 10.57
C LYS A 178 -1.10 12.59 11.86
N ALA A 179 -2.08 11.86 12.39
CA ALA A 179 -1.92 11.10 13.63
C ALA A 179 -0.93 9.94 13.49
N GLU A 180 -0.97 9.22 12.37
CA GLU A 180 -0.18 8.01 12.15
C GLU A 180 1.25 8.29 11.67
N ILE A 181 1.50 9.43 11.03
CA ILE A 181 2.81 9.74 10.43
C ILE A 181 3.49 10.92 11.11
N ILE A 182 2.79 12.04 11.24
CA ILE A 182 3.38 13.29 11.73
C ILE A 182 3.50 13.28 13.24
N ASP A 183 2.39 12.99 13.94
CA ASP A 183 2.36 13.02 15.41
C ASP A 183 3.22 11.89 16.01
N LYS A 184 3.36 10.76 15.29
CA LYS A 184 4.28 9.66 15.61
C LYS A 184 5.74 9.89 15.16
N LYS A 185 6.03 11.04 14.52
CA LYS A 185 7.37 11.43 14.06
C LYS A 185 8.03 10.44 13.09
N ILE A 186 7.21 9.77 12.28
CA ILE A 186 7.70 8.86 11.22
C ILE A 186 8.24 9.67 10.04
N GLN A 187 7.57 10.75 9.68
CA GLN A 187 8.03 11.74 8.69
C GLN A 187 7.69 13.15 9.17
N THR A 188 8.36 14.15 8.60
CA THR A 188 8.12 15.56 8.91
C THR A 188 7.15 16.22 7.92
N ALA A 189 6.44 17.25 8.38
CA ALA A 189 5.60 18.06 7.49
C ALA A 189 6.44 18.70 6.37
N ASP A 190 7.66 19.14 6.66
CA ASP A 190 8.55 19.77 5.67
C ASP A 190 8.91 18.82 4.51
N GLN A 191 9.02 17.52 4.77
CA GLN A 191 9.27 16.54 3.71
C GLN A 191 8.02 16.29 2.86
N LEU A 192 6.85 16.21 3.50
CA LEU A 192 5.61 15.82 2.80
C LEU A 192 4.93 17.01 2.10
N CYS A 193 4.93 18.19 2.71
CA CYS A 193 4.11 19.33 2.34
C CYS A 193 4.81 20.28 1.36
N THR A 194 5.48 19.70 0.36
CA THR A 194 6.24 20.45 -0.65
C THR A 194 5.47 20.58 -1.96
N GLY A 195 5.76 21.64 -2.72
CA GLY A 195 5.23 21.85 -4.07
C GLY A 195 3.71 21.69 -4.15
N ARG A 196 3.25 20.77 -5.03
CA ARG A 196 1.82 20.53 -5.28
C ARG A 196 1.06 19.96 -4.08
N TYR A 197 1.76 19.44 -3.06
CA TYR A 197 1.14 18.78 -1.91
C TYR A 197 0.82 19.72 -0.74
N ALA A 198 1.35 20.95 -0.75
CA ALA A 198 1.16 21.92 0.33
C ALA A 198 -0.32 22.24 0.61
N ALA A 199 -1.14 22.41 -0.44
CA ALA A 199 -2.57 22.67 -0.29
C ALA A 199 -3.31 21.48 0.35
N GLY A 200 -2.96 20.26 -0.03
CA GLY A 200 -3.48 19.04 0.59
C GLY A 200 -3.11 18.95 2.07
N CYS A 201 -1.86 19.28 2.42
CA CYS A 201 -1.43 19.30 3.81
C CYS A 201 -2.22 20.26 4.70
N LYS A 202 -2.51 21.47 4.20
CA LYS A 202 -3.37 22.43 4.92
C LYS A 202 -4.78 21.88 5.12
N LYS A 203 -5.37 21.30 4.07
CA LYS A 203 -6.70 20.67 4.13
C LYS A 203 -6.76 19.54 5.17
N LEU A 204 -5.66 18.78 5.32
CA LEU A 204 -5.54 17.70 6.30
C LEU A 204 -5.06 18.16 7.69
N GLY A 205 -4.89 19.46 7.91
CA GLY A 205 -4.45 20.01 9.20
C GLY A 205 -3.01 19.64 9.59
N ILE A 206 -2.18 19.22 8.63
CA ILE A 206 -0.76 18.89 8.84
C ILE A 206 0.06 20.17 9.02
N THR A 207 -0.29 21.20 8.25
CA THR A 207 0.32 22.54 8.29
C THR A 207 -0.77 23.60 8.45
N GLN A 208 -0.40 24.77 8.99
CA GLN A 208 -1.28 25.95 9.06
C GLN A 208 -1.46 26.64 7.69
#